data_AF-A0A0D9P4R7-F1
#
_entry.id   AF-A0A0D9P4R7-F1
#
_cell.length_a   1.000
_cell.length_b   1.000
_cell.length_c   1.000
_cell.angle_alpha   90.00
_cell.angle_beta   90.00
_cell.angle_gamma   90.00
#
_symmetry.space_group_name_H-M   'P 1'
#
loop_
_entity.id
_entity.type
_entity.pdbx_description
1 polymer ?
#
loop_
_entity_poly.entity_id
_entity_poly.type
_entity_poly.pdbx_seq_one_letter_code
_entity_poly.pdbx_strand_id
1 'polypeptide(L)'
;MRSSLTLLLSAVAATGVLSAEAPIPGYGVEVLQWDIEVAVGRTEVLNGTVQEVYAQALQINPKFTLTNAAEARDVHQKQKRSSVQCGNWPLADKGRIQEGINYLRGAPAAPRNGPGPGNCGRVSCSYNSAIWWCNDNTTPKTLDSWNWVADSAQHIVNTCAPAAARVSGQNFESGNWNTIVRGDSC
;
A
#
# COMPACT_ATOMS: atom_id res chain seq x y z
N MET A 1 -28.05 49.23 27.17
CA MET A 1 -28.09 48.30 26.02
C MET A 1 -26.93 47.34 26.18
N ARG A 2 -27.17 46.08 26.52
CA ARG A 2 -26.12 45.04 26.64
C ARG A 2 -26.24 44.13 25.43
N SER A 3 -25.24 44.17 24.57
CA SER A 3 -25.17 43.31 23.37
C SER A 3 -24.62 41.96 23.79
N SER A 4 -25.42 40.91 23.68
CA SER A 4 -24.99 39.53 23.91
C SER A 4 -24.33 38.99 22.65
N LEU A 5 -23.04 38.65 22.74
CA LEU A 5 -22.27 38.05 21.66
C LEU A 5 -22.43 36.53 21.73
N THR A 6 -23.19 35.94 20.81
CA THR A 6 -23.40 34.50 20.74
C THR A 6 -22.23 33.85 20.01
N LEU A 7 -21.41 33.08 20.74
CA LEU A 7 -20.33 32.29 20.15
C LEU A 7 -20.93 31.05 19.45
N LEU A 8 -20.89 31.01 18.12
CA LEU A 8 -21.23 29.81 17.35
C LEU A 8 -20.02 28.86 17.38
N LEU A 9 -20.12 27.78 18.15
CA LEU A 9 -19.19 26.66 18.05
C LEU A 9 -19.48 25.90 16.75
N SER A 10 -18.63 26.08 15.74
CA SER A 10 -18.61 25.23 14.55
C SER A 10 -18.12 23.84 14.95
N ALA A 11 -19.01 22.85 14.96
CA ALA A 11 -18.63 21.45 15.14
C ALA A 11 -17.86 20.99 13.89
N VAL A 12 -16.57 20.70 14.04
CA VAL A 12 -15.79 20.01 13.01
C VAL A 12 -16.26 18.56 12.97
N ALA A 13 -16.94 18.17 11.89
CA ALA A 13 -17.29 16.78 11.64
C ALA A 13 -15.99 16.00 11.40
N ALA A 14 -15.63 15.11 12.33
CA ALA A 14 -14.57 14.15 12.11
C ALA A 14 -15.05 13.18 11.02
N THR A 15 -14.51 13.32 9.80
CA THR A 15 -14.69 12.32 8.75
C THR A 15 -14.07 11.02 9.25
N GLY A 16 -14.91 10.03 9.55
CA GLY A 16 -14.46 8.73 10.01
C GLY A 16 -13.53 8.11 8.97
N VAL A 17 -12.28 7.85 9.35
CA VAL A 17 -11.40 6.97 8.60
C VAL A 17 -12.05 5.59 8.68
N LEU A 18 -12.60 5.09 7.58
CA LEU A 18 -13.03 3.69 7.48
C LEU A 18 -11.78 2.85 7.74
N SER A 19 -11.67 2.31 8.96
CA SER A 19 -10.54 1.48 9.34
C SER A 19 -10.58 0.24 8.46
N ALA A 20 -9.59 0.09 7.58
CA ALA A 20 -9.49 -1.09 6.73
C ALA A 20 -9.41 -2.33 7.62
N GLU A 21 -10.10 -3.40 7.24
CA GLU A 21 -10.01 -4.69 7.92
C GLU A 21 -8.92 -5.55 7.28
N ALA A 22 -8.19 -6.31 8.10
CA ALA A 22 -7.08 -7.12 7.61
C ALA A 22 -7.61 -8.15 6.60
N PRO A 23 -6.82 -8.49 5.57
CA PRO A 23 -7.23 -9.50 4.61
C PRO A 23 -7.38 -10.87 5.27
N ILE A 24 -6.51 -11.21 6.23
CA ILE A 24 -6.54 -12.52 6.91
C ILE A 24 -7.25 -12.37 8.26
N PRO A 25 -8.27 -13.20 8.56
CA PRO A 25 -8.92 -13.18 9.87
C PRO A 25 -7.93 -13.38 11.02
N GLY A 26 -8.04 -12.53 12.05
CA GLY A 26 -7.15 -12.54 13.21
C GLY A 26 -5.84 -11.76 13.02
N TYR A 27 -5.59 -11.22 11.82
CA TYR A 27 -4.47 -10.29 11.61
C TYR A 27 -4.88 -8.87 12.04
N GLY A 28 -3.91 -8.10 12.54
CA GLY A 28 -3.99 -6.66 12.73
C GLY A 28 -3.82 -5.88 11.42
N VAL A 29 -4.23 -4.62 11.46
CA VAL A 29 -4.01 -3.64 10.38
C VAL A 29 -3.16 -2.49 10.90
N GLU A 30 -2.12 -2.15 10.15
CA GLU A 30 -1.32 -0.96 10.39
C GLU A 30 -1.42 0.01 9.22
N VAL A 31 -1.54 1.29 9.57
CA VAL A 31 -1.45 2.37 8.60
C VAL A 31 0.03 2.59 8.28
N LEU A 32 0.40 2.36 7.03
CA LEU A 32 1.77 2.49 6.58
C LEU A 32 2.20 3.96 6.51
N GLN A 33 3.46 4.19 6.88
CA GLN A 33 4.10 5.49 6.84
C GLN A 33 5.08 5.56 5.67
N TRP A 34 5.18 6.73 5.05
CA TRP A 34 5.90 6.97 3.81
C TRP A 34 6.75 8.23 3.93
N ASP A 35 8.07 8.08 3.82
CA ASP A 35 9.00 9.22 3.78
C ASP A 35 9.06 9.78 2.35
N ILE A 36 8.27 10.81 2.05
CA ILE A 36 8.17 11.38 0.70
C ILE A 36 8.95 12.68 0.60
N GLU A 37 9.94 12.74 -0.29
CA GLU A 37 10.58 14.00 -0.68
C GLU A 37 9.65 14.80 -1.61
N VAL A 38 8.78 15.62 -1.02
CA VAL A 38 7.76 16.40 -1.74
C VAL A 38 8.33 17.56 -2.53
N ALA A 39 9.53 18.03 -2.19
CA ALA A 39 10.31 19.03 -2.91
C ALA A 39 11.79 18.84 -2.59
N VAL A 40 12.70 19.37 -3.41
CA VAL A 40 14.16 19.21 -3.24
C VAL A 40 14.58 19.55 -1.81
N GLY A 41 15.10 18.55 -1.09
CA GLY A 41 15.57 18.66 0.29
C GLY A 41 14.46 18.74 1.36
N ARG A 42 13.19 18.56 0.99
CA ARG A 42 12.05 18.56 1.91
C ARG A 42 11.34 17.21 1.88
N THR A 43 11.57 16.43 2.93
CA THR A 43 10.88 15.15 3.18
C THR A 43 9.74 15.32 4.18
N GLU A 44 8.61 14.70 3.89
CA GLU A 44 7.43 14.66 4.76
C GLU A 44 7.06 13.19 5.04
N VAL A 45 6.58 12.91 6.25
CA VAL A 45 6.05 11.59 6.60
C VAL A 45 4.55 11.59 6.35
N LEU A 46 4.13 10.88 5.32
CA LEU A 46 2.73 10.76 4.91
C LEU A 46 2.19 9.38 5.26
N ASN A 47 0.88 9.27 5.47
CA ASN A 47 0.25 8.02 5.94
C ASN A 47 -0.85 7.56 4.97
N GLY A 48 -1.03 6.23 4.87
CA GLY A 48 -2.12 5.61 4.12
C GLY A 48 -1.64 4.71 2.98
N THR A 49 -2.50 4.52 1.99
CA THR A 49 -2.20 3.87 0.71
C THR A 49 -1.35 4.78 -0.18
N VAL A 50 -0.69 4.21 -1.18
CA VAL A 50 0.12 4.97 -2.14
C VAL A 50 -0.70 6.03 -2.89
N GLN A 51 -1.99 5.79 -3.16
CA GLN A 51 -2.89 6.78 -3.75
C GLN A 51 -3.16 7.96 -2.81
N GLU A 52 -3.42 7.69 -1.54
CA GLU A 52 -3.65 8.74 -0.53
C GLU A 52 -2.37 9.55 -0.27
N VAL A 53 -1.22 8.89 -0.24
CA VAL A 53 0.09 9.53 -0.09
C VAL A 53 0.40 10.42 -1.29
N TYR A 54 0.13 9.96 -2.51
CA TYR A 54 0.28 10.77 -3.72
C TYR A 54 -0.64 12.01 -3.69
N ALA A 55 -1.89 11.84 -3.28
CA ALA A 55 -2.84 12.95 -3.14
C ALA A 55 -2.39 13.98 -2.09
N GLN A 56 -1.91 13.53 -0.92
CA GLN A 56 -1.34 14.39 0.12
C GLN A 56 -0.11 15.14 -0.38
N ALA A 57 0.80 14.47 -1.09
CA ALA A 57 1.99 15.10 -1.66
C ALA A 57 1.64 16.21 -2.67
N LEU A 58 0.62 16.00 -3.52
CA LEU A 58 0.12 17.01 -4.45
C LEU A 58 -0.51 18.23 -3.76
N GLN A 59 -1.13 18.06 -2.59
CA GLN A 59 -1.63 19.19 -1.79
C GLN A 59 -0.48 20.07 -1.26
N ILE A 60 0.65 19.45 -0.93
CA ILE A 60 1.84 20.15 -0.43
C ILE A 60 2.62 20.80 -1.58
N ASN A 61 2.79 20.08 -2.68
CA ASN A 61 3.44 20.55 -3.89
C ASN A 61 2.67 20.07 -5.13
N PRO A 62 1.88 20.96 -5.79
CA PRO A 62 1.13 20.60 -6.99
C PRO A 62 1.97 20.14 -8.19
N LYS A 63 3.30 20.35 -8.16
CA LYS A 63 4.24 19.87 -9.18
C LYS A 63 4.90 18.54 -8.81
N PHE A 64 4.51 17.94 -7.68
CA PHE A 64 5.06 16.67 -7.24
C PHE A 64 4.79 15.58 -8.27
N THR A 65 5.80 14.75 -8.51
CA THR A 65 5.70 13.57 -9.38
C THR A 65 6.32 12.39 -8.66
N LEU A 66 5.72 11.22 -8.87
CA LEU A 66 6.38 9.97 -8.53
C LEU A 66 7.47 9.75 -9.56
N THR A 67 8.71 9.93 -9.14
CA THR A 67 9.87 9.65 -9.98
C THR A 67 10.26 8.20 -9.74
N ASN A 68 10.59 7.46 -10.80
CA ASN A 68 11.18 6.12 -10.66
C ASN A 68 12.51 6.28 -9.91
N ALA A 69 12.46 6.15 -8.59
CA ALA A 69 13.61 6.31 -7.73
C ALA A 69 14.55 5.12 -7.95
N ALA A 70 15.56 5.37 -8.77
CA ALA A 70 16.72 4.54 -9.06
C ALA A 70 16.43 3.17 -9.69
N GLU A 71 17.01 3.00 -10.88
CA GLU A 71 17.38 1.77 -11.57
C GLU A 71 16.83 0.47 -10.96
N ALA A 72 16.00 -0.21 -11.74
CA ALA A 72 15.79 -1.64 -11.62
C ALA A 72 17.16 -2.33 -11.55
N ARG A 73 17.66 -2.54 -10.34
CA ARG A 73 18.71 -3.52 -10.13
C ARG A 73 18.04 -4.82 -10.52
N ASP A 74 18.50 -5.36 -11.64
CA ASP A 74 18.23 -6.73 -12.02
C ASP A 74 18.61 -7.62 -10.83
N VAL A 75 17.60 -7.93 -10.03
CA VAL A 75 17.66 -9.04 -9.09
C VAL A 75 16.72 -10.09 -9.65
N HIS A 76 17.00 -10.54 -10.88
CA HIS A 76 17.00 -11.96 -11.20
C HIS A 76 18.02 -12.74 -10.34
N GLN A 77 18.07 -12.49 -9.03
CA GLN A 77 18.48 -13.52 -8.11
C GLN A 77 17.22 -14.26 -7.72
N LYS A 78 16.88 -15.23 -8.58
CA LYS A 78 15.96 -16.35 -8.34
C LYS A 78 15.97 -16.75 -6.85
N GLN A 79 15.15 -16.09 -6.03
CA GLN A 79 14.83 -16.59 -4.70
C GLN A 79 13.89 -17.76 -4.96
N LYS A 80 14.48 -18.96 -4.94
CA LYS A 80 13.91 -20.28 -5.18
C LYS A 80 12.76 -20.66 -4.21
N ARG A 81 12.05 -19.68 -3.63
CA ARG A 81 11.19 -19.84 -2.45
C ARG A 81 9.96 -18.93 -2.42
N SER A 82 9.66 -18.13 -3.46
CA SER A 82 8.35 -17.48 -3.51
C SER A 82 7.26 -18.49 -3.87
N SER A 83 6.14 -18.47 -3.14
CA SER A 83 5.02 -19.40 -3.37
C SER A 83 3.75 -18.60 -3.62
N VAL A 84 3.26 -18.67 -4.86
CA VAL A 84 2.02 -18.01 -5.27
C VAL A 84 0.85 -18.98 -5.11
N GLN A 85 -0.18 -18.52 -4.41
CA GLN A 85 -1.48 -19.19 -4.31
C GLN A 85 -2.54 -18.33 -5.00
N CYS A 86 -3.31 -18.92 -5.92
CA CYS A 86 -4.28 -18.21 -6.75
C CYS A 86 -5.72 -18.51 -6.33
N GLY A 87 -6.62 -17.53 -6.47
CA GLY A 87 -8.07 -17.75 -6.33
C GLY A 87 -8.58 -17.90 -4.89
N ASN A 88 -7.72 -17.66 -3.89
CA ASN A 88 -8.08 -17.78 -2.46
C ASN A 88 -8.79 -16.54 -1.90
N TRP A 89 -8.99 -15.51 -2.73
CA TRP A 89 -9.46 -14.20 -2.32
C TRP A 89 -10.54 -13.67 -3.28
N PRO A 90 -11.40 -12.73 -2.86
CA PRO A 90 -12.29 -12.01 -3.76
C PRO A 90 -11.51 -11.39 -4.94
N LEU A 91 -12.12 -11.40 -6.12
CA LEU A 91 -11.47 -10.95 -7.35
C LEU A 91 -11.33 -9.42 -7.42
N ALA A 92 -10.11 -8.93 -7.62
CA ALA A 92 -9.79 -7.55 -7.96
C ALA A 92 -9.83 -7.31 -9.47
N ASP A 93 -9.97 -6.05 -9.88
CA ASP A 93 -9.73 -5.64 -11.26
C ASP A 93 -8.22 -5.60 -11.55
N LYS A 94 -7.76 -6.33 -12.57
CA LYS A 94 -6.33 -6.43 -12.89
C LYS A 94 -5.72 -5.09 -13.30
N GLY A 95 -6.48 -4.25 -14.02
CA GLY A 95 -6.01 -2.92 -14.43
C GLY A 95 -5.74 -2.01 -13.24
N ARG A 96 -6.61 -2.06 -12.22
CA ARG A 96 -6.44 -1.28 -10.98
C ARG A 96 -5.30 -1.77 -10.12
N ILE A 97 -5.08 -3.09 -10.07
CA ILE A 97 -3.89 -3.66 -9.42
C ILE A 97 -2.62 -3.22 -10.16
N GLN A 98 -2.61 -3.24 -11.50
CA GLN A 98 -1.46 -2.77 -12.27
C GLN A 98 -1.18 -1.27 -12.06
N GLU A 99 -2.22 -0.46 -11.96
CA GLU A 99 -2.12 0.96 -11.61
C GLU A 99 -1.46 1.13 -10.23
N GLY A 100 -1.93 0.38 -9.22
CA GLY A 100 -1.31 0.36 -7.88
C GLY A 100 0.16 -0.07 -7.89
N ILE A 101 0.51 -1.12 -8.65
CA ILE A 101 1.90 -1.55 -8.85
C ILE A 101 2.76 -0.41 -9.43
N ASN A 102 2.23 0.33 -10.42
CA ASN A 102 2.96 1.43 -11.03
C ASN A 102 3.17 2.59 -10.05
N TYR A 103 2.18 2.90 -9.22
CA TYR A 103 2.33 3.86 -8.12
C TYR A 103 3.46 3.46 -7.17
N LEU A 104 3.50 2.18 -6.75
CA LEU A 104 4.54 1.66 -5.85
C LEU A 104 5.95 1.75 -6.47
N ARG A 105 6.08 1.51 -7.78
CA ARG A 105 7.37 1.60 -8.48
C ARG A 105 7.94 3.02 -8.53
N GLY A 106 7.07 4.03 -8.54
CA GLY A 106 7.46 5.44 -8.50
C GLY A 106 7.52 6.03 -7.08
N ALA A 107 7.18 5.26 -6.06
CA ALA A 107 7.18 5.74 -4.69
C ALA A 107 8.61 5.76 -4.13
N PRO A 108 9.11 6.93 -3.68
CA PRO A 108 10.35 6.98 -2.92
C PRO A 108 10.16 6.33 -1.54
N ALA A 109 11.28 5.97 -0.91
CA ALA A 109 11.43 5.39 0.43
C ALA A 109 11.40 3.86 0.59
N ALA A 110 11.99 3.47 1.72
CA ALA A 110 12.01 2.12 2.27
C ALA A 110 10.74 1.88 3.10
N PRO A 111 9.84 0.97 2.70
CA PRO A 111 8.62 0.72 3.45
C PRO A 111 8.92 0.05 4.79
N ARG A 112 8.16 0.42 5.82
CA ARG A 112 8.16 -0.25 7.12
C ARG A 112 6.75 -0.72 7.48
N ASN A 113 6.68 -1.95 7.98
CA ASN A 113 5.49 -2.53 8.58
C ASN A 113 5.87 -3.01 9.98
N GLY A 114 5.01 -2.75 10.97
CA GLY A 114 5.22 -3.09 12.36
C GLY A 114 5.33 -4.61 12.57
N PRO A 115 5.61 -5.00 13.83
CA PRO A 115 5.84 -6.41 14.14
C PRO A 115 4.55 -7.20 13.91
N GLY A 116 4.68 -8.35 13.24
CA GLY A 116 3.71 -9.42 13.32
C GLY A 116 4.01 -10.33 14.53
N PRO A 117 3.69 -11.64 14.45
CA PRO A 117 3.02 -12.29 13.33
C PRO A 117 1.60 -11.74 13.19
N GLY A 118 1.10 -11.69 11.95
CA GLY A 118 -0.29 -11.34 11.76
C GLY A 118 -0.56 -9.85 11.56
N ASN A 119 0.34 -9.05 10.97
CA ASN A 119 0.08 -7.62 10.76
C ASN A 119 0.18 -7.22 9.29
N CYS A 120 -0.88 -6.60 8.75
CA CYS A 120 -0.92 -6.17 7.34
C CYS A 120 -1.10 -4.66 7.21
N GLY A 121 -0.47 -4.09 6.19
CA GLY A 121 -0.77 -2.73 5.73
C GLY A 121 -1.40 -2.77 4.34
N ARG A 122 -2.48 -2.01 4.14
CA ARG A 122 -3.07 -1.82 2.82
C ARG A 122 -2.20 -0.84 2.04
N VAL A 123 -1.38 -1.35 1.12
CA VAL A 123 -0.40 -0.52 0.38
C VAL A 123 -1.06 0.24 -0.77
N SER A 124 -2.12 -0.34 -1.34
CA SER A 124 -2.86 0.27 -2.45
C SER A 124 -4.32 -0.15 -2.38
N CYS A 125 -5.23 0.79 -2.66
CA CYS A 125 -6.66 0.51 -2.78
C CYS A 125 -7.29 1.48 -3.78
N SER A 126 -7.92 0.97 -4.83
CA SER A 126 -8.69 1.80 -5.75
C SER A 126 -9.74 0.97 -6.48
N TYR A 127 -10.95 1.51 -6.69
CA TYR A 127 -12.08 0.85 -7.38
C TYR A 127 -12.28 -0.61 -6.94
N ASN A 128 -12.43 -0.80 -5.63
CA ASN A 128 -12.57 -2.08 -4.97
C ASN A 128 -11.45 -3.11 -5.23
N SER A 129 -10.24 -2.66 -5.51
CA SER A 129 -9.08 -3.50 -5.82
C SER A 129 -7.91 -3.09 -4.95
N ALA A 130 -7.43 -4.02 -4.11
CA ALA A 130 -6.40 -3.73 -3.13
C ALA A 130 -5.16 -4.63 -3.26
N ILE A 131 -4.03 -4.03 -2.92
CA ILE A 131 -2.76 -4.72 -2.66
C ILE A 131 -2.49 -4.55 -1.17
N TRP A 132 -2.15 -5.66 -0.52
CA TRP A 132 -1.82 -5.72 0.90
C TRP A 132 -0.41 -6.27 1.07
N TRP A 133 0.32 -5.72 2.04
CA TRP A 133 1.62 -6.22 2.48
C TRP A 133 1.52 -6.69 3.92
N CYS A 134 1.80 -7.96 4.17
CA CYS A 134 1.70 -8.57 5.49
C CYS A 134 3.08 -9.00 6.01
N ASN A 135 3.33 -8.69 7.28
CA ASN A 135 4.52 -9.12 8.01
C ASN A 135 4.14 -10.25 8.97
N ASP A 136 4.73 -11.43 8.76
CA ASP A 136 4.54 -12.60 9.62
C ASP A 136 5.74 -12.80 10.59
N ASN A 137 6.71 -11.90 10.60
CA ASN A 137 7.78 -11.90 11.61
C ASN A 137 7.29 -11.32 12.93
N THR A 138 7.86 -11.77 14.05
CA THR A 138 7.65 -11.16 15.38
C THR A 138 8.28 -9.78 15.56
N THR A 139 9.03 -9.31 14.55
CA THR A 139 9.76 -8.03 14.57
C THR A 139 9.31 -7.14 13.42
N PRO A 140 9.45 -5.80 13.53
CA PRO A 140 9.15 -4.90 12.44
C PRO A 140 9.94 -5.26 11.19
N LYS A 141 9.29 -5.17 10.02
CA LYS A 141 9.88 -5.47 8.73
C LYS A 141 10.11 -4.17 7.97
N THR A 142 11.33 -3.99 7.49
CA THR A 142 11.69 -2.94 6.54
C THR A 142 12.15 -3.59 5.25
N LEU A 143 11.75 -3.05 4.11
CA LEU A 143 12.30 -3.41 2.80
C LEU A 143 13.08 -2.23 2.26
N ASP A 144 14.03 -2.48 1.36
CA ASP A 144 14.87 -1.41 0.79
C ASP A 144 14.09 -0.47 -0.13
N SER A 145 12.96 -0.94 -0.68
CA SER A 145 12.14 -0.20 -1.64
C SER A 145 10.75 -0.83 -1.78
N TRP A 146 9.77 -0.01 -2.17
CA TRP A 146 8.44 -0.46 -2.59
C TRP A 146 8.45 -1.41 -3.80
N ASN A 147 9.53 -1.44 -4.58
CA ASN A 147 9.70 -2.38 -5.69
C ASN A 147 9.55 -3.84 -5.25
N TRP A 148 9.96 -4.20 -4.03
CA TRP A 148 9.77 -5.57 -3.51
C TRP A 148 8.29 -5.97 -3.44
N VAL A 149 7.42 -5.10 -2.92
CA VAL A 149 5.98 -5.35 -2.86
C VAL A 149 5.37 -5.30 -4.26
N ALA A 150 5.81 -4.35 -5.09
CA ALA A 150 5.35 -4.19 -6.47
C ALA A 150 5.65 -5.44 -7.32
N ASP A 151 6.86 -5.99 -7.22
CA ASP A 151 7.28 -7.19 -7.95
C ASP A 151 6.59 -8.45 -7.42
N SER A 152 6.37 -8.53 -6.10
CA SER A 152 5.60 -9.61 -5.48
C SER A 152 4.14 -9.60 -5.96
N ALA A 153 3.51 -8.42 -6.03
CA ALA A 153 2.16 -8.26 -6.59
C ALA A 153 2.12 -8.56 -8.10
N GLN A 154 3.12 -8.11 -8.86
CA GLN A 154 3.25 -8.41 -10.29
C GLN A 154 3.40 -9.92 -10.52
N HIS A 155 4.12 -10.62 -9.65
CA HIS A 155 4.24 -12.07 -9.73
C HIS A 155 2.87 -12.77 -9.57
N ILE A 156 2.02 -12.29 -8.65
CA ILE A 156 0.64 -12.77 -8.50
C ILE A 156 -0.15 -12.51 -9.78
N VAL A 157 -0.06 -11.31 -10.35
CA VAL A 157 -0.76 -10.96 -11.60
C VAL A 157 -0.36 -11.89 -12.75
N ASN A 158 0.94 -12.08 -12.94
CA ASN A 158 1.48 -12.89 -14.02
C ASN A 158 1.12 -14.37 -13.88
N THR A 159 1.13 -14.90 -12.65
CA THR A 159 0.86 -16.32 -12.38
C THR A 159 -0.64 -16.62 -12.33
N CYS A 160 -1.44 -15.79 -11.66
CA CYS A 160 -2.85 -16.09 -11.37
C CYS A 160 -3.82 -15.56 -12.43
N ALA A 161 -3.44 -14.56 -13.22
CA ALA A 161 -4.32 -13.97 -14.23
C ALA A 161 -3.58 -13.63 -15.55
N PRO A 162 -2.83 -14.58 -16.16
CA PRO A 162 -2.05 -14.31 -17.37
C PRO A 162 -2.92 -13.77 -18.52
N ALA A 163 -4.15 -14.28 -18.65
CA ALA A 163 -5.11 -13.84 -19.67
C ALA A 163 -6.42 -13.24 -19.10
N ALA A 164 -6.67 -13.36 -17.79
CA ALA A 164 -7.93 -12.91 -17.18
C ALA A 164 -7.93 -11.41 -16.85
N ALA A 165 -9.08 -10.75 -16.94
CA ALA A 165 -9.24 -9.33 -16.58
C ALA A 165 -9.32 -9.09 -15.06
N ARG A 166 -9.56 -10.15 -14.28
CA ARG A 166 -9.65 -10.10 -12.83
C ARG A 166 -8.62 -11.02 -12.22
N VAL A 167 -8.12 -10.66 -11.04
CA VAL A 167 -7.04 -11.38 -10.37
C VAL A 167 -7.30 -11.45 -8.88
N SER A 168 -6.92 -12.56 -8.27
CA SER A 168 -6.69 -12.62 -6.84
C SER A 168 -5.64 -13.66 -6.51
N GLY A 169 -4.91 -13.44 -5.43
CA GLY A 169 -3.88 -14.36 -4.99
C GLY A 169 -3.02 -13.81 -3.87
N GLN A 170 -2.13 -14.66 -3.39
CA GLN A 170 -1.19 -14.37 -2.33
C GLN A 170 0.17 -14.93 -2.69
N ASN A 171 1.23 -14.15 -2.53
CA ASN A 171 2.59 -14.59 -2.75
C ASN A 171 3.36 -14.52 -1.44
N PHE A 172 3.87 -15.67 -0.99
CA PHE A 172 4.71 -15.78 0.20
C PHE A 172 6.17 -15.60 -0.19
N GLU A 173 6.84 -14.65 0.44
CA GLU A 173 8.22 -14.28 0.13
C GLU A 173 9.19 -14.84 1.17
N SER A 174 10.45 -14.97 0.76
CA SER A 174 11.51 -15.30 1.71
C SER A 174 11.62 -14.22 2.81
N GLY A 175 11.77 -14.65 4.06
CA GLY A 175 11.84 -13.74 5.21
C GLY A 175 10.50 -13.39 5.85
N ASN A 176 9.52 -14.31 5.77
CA ASN A 176 8.24 -14.31 6.49
C ASN A 176 7.41 -13.03 6.29
N TRP A 177 7.23 -12.65 5.05
CA TRP A 177 6.26 -11.63 4.67
C TRP A 177 5.57 -12.09 3.39
N ASN A 178 4.41 -11.52 3.12
CA ASN A 178 3.63 -11.90 1.95
C ASN A 178 2.86 -10.71 1.37
N THR A 179 2.49 -10.85 0.11
CA THR A 179 1.66 -9.88 -0.61
C THR A 179 0.33 -10.52 -0.95
N ILE A 180 -0.78 -9.81 -0.76
CA ILE A 180 -2.12 -10.25 -1.15
C ILE A 180 -2.72 -9.28 -2.15
N VAL A 181 -3.23 -9.82 -3.26
CA VAL A 181 -4.04 -9.10 -4.24
C VAL A 181 -5.46 -9.61 -4.13
N ARG A 182 -6.40 -8.71 -3.79
CA ARG A 182 -7.80 -9.06 -3.59
C ARG A 182 -8.75 -7.91 -3.88
N GLY A 183 -10.00 -8.26 -4.17
CA GLY A 183 -11.11 -7.32 -4.10
C GLY A 183 -11.32 -6.88 -2.65
N ASP A 184 -11.54 -5.60 -2.43
CA ASP A 184 -11.65 -4.99 -1.12
C ASP A 184 -12.47 -3.70 -1.17
N SER A 185 -12.93 -3.16 -0.05
CA SER A 185 -13.62 -1.85 -0.06
C SER A 185 -12.60 -0.71 -0.09
N CYS A 186 -12.64 0.08 -1.17
CA CYS A 186 -11.97 1.36 -1.34
C CYS A 186 -13.08 2.42 -1.54
#